data_AF-A0AAD3ZHZ3-F1
#
_entry.id   AF-A0AAD3ZHZ3-F1
#
_cell.length_a   1.000
_cell.length_b   1.000
_cell.length_c   1.000
_cell.angle_alpha   90.00
_cell.angle_beta   90.00
_cell.angle_gamma   90.00
#
_symmetry.space_group_name_H-M   'P 1'
#
loop_
_entity.id
_entity.type
_entity.pdbx_description
1 polymer ?
#
loop_
_entity_poly.entity_id
_entity_poly.type
_entity_poly.pdbx_seq_one_letter_code
_entity_poly.pdbx_strand_id
1 'polypeptide(L)'
;MPIKDLTGGEKGKVTIAGEVVEVGWRSNQFGKVEGTLVVTDRTDSVKVRLTDLDAKIEWLEPGTYVVLRGRSGIDRFDSEPVILAGEDEIAPCQVECRQDLHPEKRVELHLHTKMSQMDSVLSVAKAVARAKEWGHPAIAITDHGVVQSFPEAYLEGKKHGVKVIYGLEGYLVEDDDKERAYHVVILAKNKQGLRHLYEIVTESHLKHFYRTPRIPRRLLQEKREGLLLGSACEAGELVQAILRGESQEKLERIASFYDYIEIQPLDNNRHLISQGAVSD
;
A
#
# COMPACT_ATOMS: atom_id res chain seq x y z
N MET A 1 -10.78 6.32 -23.88
CA MET A 1 -9.35 6.70 -24.01
C MET A 1 -8.78 6.94 -22.62
N PRO A 2 -7.48 6.74 -22.39
CA PRO A 2 -6.82 7.14 -21.15
C PRO A 2 -6.93 8.65 -20.94
N ILE A 3 -7.08 9.08 -19.68
CA ILE A 3 -7.26 10.49 -19.33
C ILE A 3 -5.98 11.29 -19.59
N LYS A 4 -4.80 10.70 -19.41
CA LYS A 4 -3.50 11.33 -19.72
C LYS A 4 -3.34 11.81 -21.18
N ASP A 5 -4.12 11.23 -22.10
CA ASP A 5 -4.04 11.55 -23.53
C ASP A 5 -4.99 12.72 -23.90
N LEU A 6 -5.73 13.26 -22.92
CA LEU A 6 -6.73 14.30 -23.13
C LEU A 6 -6.07 15.69 -23.17
N THR A 7 -6.07 16.30 -24.35
CA THR A 7 -5.35 17.56 -24.61
C THR A 7 -6.26 18.81 -24.66
N GLY A 8 -7.57 18.66 -24.46
CA GLY A 8 -8.55 19.76 -24.48
C GLY A 8 -8.87 20.35 -25.86
N GLY A 9 -8.02 20.13 -26.86
CA GLY A 9 -8.20 20.61 -28.25
C GLY A 9 -9.00 19.67 -29.17
N GLU A 10 -9.47 18.53 -28.67
CA GLU A 10 -10.18 17.54 -29.48
C GLU A 10 -11.56 18.05 -29.91
N LYS A 11 -11.76 18.20 -31.22
CA LYS A 11 -13.06 18.54 -31.81
C LYS A 11 -13.94 17.29 -31.87
N GLY A 12 -14.47 16.85 -30.72
CA GLY A 12 -15.31 15.66 -30.67
C GLY A 12 -15.87 15.30 -29.29
N LYS A 13 -16.72 14.28 -29.27
CA LYS A 13 -17.10 13.60 -28.02
C LYS A 13 -16.03 12.56 -27.70
N VAL A 14 -15.49 12.62 -26.49
CA VAL A 14 -14.54 11.66 -25.93
C VAL A 14 -15.27 10.71 -25.00
N THR A 15 -14.76 9.49 -24.82
CA THR A 15 -15.25 8.54 -23.83
C THR A 15 -14.13 8.19 -22.87
N ILE A 16 -14.35 8.44 -21.58
CA ILE A 16 -13.42 8.13 -20.49
C ILE A 16 -14.08 7.19 -19.49
N ALA A 17 -13.26 6.48 -18.72
CA ALA A 17 -13.71 5.67 -17.59
C ALA A 17 -12.79 5.94 -16.41
N GLY A 18 -13.34 6.08 -15.20
CA GLY A 18 -12.53 6.39 -14.03
C GLY A 18 -13.32 6.44 -12.73
N GLU A 19 -12.56 6.57 -11.65
CA GLU A 19 -13.07 6.78 -10.29
C GLU A 19 -13.40 8.25 -10.10
N VAL A 20 -14.60 8.53 -9.59
CA VAL A 20 -14.99 9.87 -9.14
C VAL A 20 -14.32 10.13 -7.79
N VAL A 21 -13.46 11.15 -7.71
CA VAL A 21 -12.76 11.51 -6.46
C VAL A 21 -13.40 12.69 -5.74
N GLU A 22 -14.10 13.55 -6.47
CA GLU A 22 -14.80 14.71 -5.93
C GLU A 22 -16.11 14.95 -6.69
N VAL A 23 -17.15 15.36 -5.96
CA VAL A 23 -18.46 15.72 -6.51
C VAL A 23 -18.95 17.01 -5.85
N GLY A 24 -19.29 18.01 -6.66
CA GLY A 24 -19.88 19.27 -6.23
C GLY A 24 -21.15 19.57 -7.01
N TRP A 25 -22.18 20.07 -6.33
CA TRP A 25 -23.46 20.42 -6.95
C TRP A 25 -23.78 21.90 -6.73
N ARG A 26 -24.25 22.58 -7.77
CA ARG A 26 -24.73 23.97 -7.69
C ARG A 26 -26.08 24.09 -8.38
N SER A 27 -26.96 24.91 -7.81
CA SER A 27 -28.25 25.23 -8.42
C SER A 27 -28.19 26.62 -9.04
N ASN A 28 -28.74 26.76 -10.25
CA ASN A 28 -28.84 28.06 -10.90
C ASN A 28 -30.16 28.78 -10.53
N GLN A 29 -30.25 30.06 -10.89
CA GLN A 29 -31.42 30.90 -10.61
C GLN A 29 -32.71 30.40 -11.30
N PHE A 30 -32.59 29.50 -12.28
CA PHE A 30 -33.69 28.92 -13.05
C PHE A 30 -34.13 27.55 -12.54
N GLY A 31 -33.60 27.10 -11.39
CA GLY A 31 -33.96 25.82 -10.77
C GLY A 31 -33.28 24.59 -11.37
N LYS A 32 -32.41 24.77 -12.38
CA LYS A 32 -31.57 23.69 -12.92
C LYS A 32 -30.35 23.44 -12.04
N VAL A 33 -29.84 22.21 -12.08
CA VAL A 33 -28.69 21.75 -11.32
C VAL A 33 -27.49 21.57 -12.25
N GLU A 34 -26.32 21.99 -11.78
CA GLU A 34 -25.02 21.74 -12.40
C GLU A 34 -24.17 20.89 -11.46
N GLY A 35 -23.52 19.88 -12.01
CA GLY A 35 -22.58 19.00 -11.30
C GLY A 35 -21.15 19.23 -11.76
N THR A 36 -20.22 19.35 -10.82
CA THR A 36 -18.78 19.33 -11.10
C THR A 36 -18.18 18.08 -10.48
N LEU A 37 -17.55 17.26 -11.31
CA LEU A 37 -16.88 16.03 -10.91
C LEU A 37 -15.39 16.14 -11.19
N VAL A 38 -14.58 15.48 -10.38
CA VAL A 38 -13.19 15.17 -10.71
C VAL A 38 -13.09 13.66 -10.88
N VAL A 39 -12.65 13.22 -12.05
CA VAL A 39 -12.57 11.80 -12.42
C VAL A 39 -11.13 11.43 -12.74
N THR A 40 -10.64 10.31 -12.19
CA THR A 40 -9.30 9.79 -12.45
C THR A 40 -9.33 8.34 -12.92
N ASP A 41 -8.49 8.01 -13.90
CA ASP A 41 -8.22 6.64 -14.32
C ASP A 41 -6.89 6.11 -13.74
N ARG A 42 -6.31 6.86 -12.79
CA ARG A 42 -4.97 6.67 -12.20
C ARG A 42 -3.80 6.93 -13.14
N THR A 43 -4.05 7.28 -14.41
CA THR A 43 -3.03 7.82 -15.30
C THR A 43 -2.99 9.34 -15.25
N ASP A 44 -4.17 9.97 -15.16
CA ASP A 44 -4.34 11.40 -14.90
C ASP A 44 -5.74 11.67 -14.31
N SER A 45 -6.10 12.93 -14.08
CA SER A 45 -7.40 13.37 -13.59
C SER A 45 -7.97 14.48 -14.47
N VAL A 46 -9.28 14.49 -14.67
CA VAL A 46 -9.96 15.53 -15.47
C VAL A 46 -11.22 16.02 -14.78
N LYS A 47 -11.51 17.30 -14.96
CA LYS A 47 -12.75 17.93 -14.51
C LYS A 47 -13.87 17.62 -15.50
N VAL A 48 -15.00 17.16 -14.98
CA VAL A 48 -16.22 16.93 -15.75
C VAL A 48 -17.31 17.84 -15.24
N ARG A 49 -17.96 18.58 -16.14
CA ARG A 49 -19.15 19.37 -15.81
C ARG A 49 -20.38 18.73 -16.41
N LEU A 50 -21.35 18.45 -15.55
CA LEU A 50 -22.70 18.05 -15.89
C LEU A 50 -23.58 19.30 -15.92
N THR A 51 -24.20 19.58 -17.05
CA THR A 51 -25.06 20.77 -17.24
C THR A 51 -26.50 20.37 -17.55
N ASP A 52 -27.42 21.32 -17.35
CA ASP A 52 -28.85 21.21 -17.71
C ASP A 52 -29.66 20.13 -16.95
N LEU A 53 -29.18 19.68 -15.79
CA LEU A 53 -29.86 18.64 -14.99
C LEU A 53 -31.11 19.18 -14.27
N ASP A 54 -32.15 18.34 -14.19
CA ASP A 54 -33.36 18.64 -13.41
C ASP A 54 -33.19 18.40 -11.91
N ALA A 55 -32.33 17.46 -11.54
CA ALA A 55 -32.03 17.11 -10.15
C ALA A 55 -30.57 16.66 -10.00
N LYS A 56 -30.14 16.49 -8.75
CA LYS A 56 -28.85 15.86 -8.44
C LYS A 56 -28.91 14.37 -8.76
N ILE A 57 -27.81 13.81 -9.23
CA ILE A 57 -27.66 12.38 -9.46
C ILE A 57 -27.31 11.72 -8.11
N GLU A 58 -28.29 11.07 -7.47
CA GLU A 58 -28.14 10.56 -6.08
C GLU A 58 -27.09 9.45 -5.94
N TRP A 59 -26.90 8.63 -6.96
CA TRP A 59 -25.93 7.52 -6.93
C TRP A 59 -24.48 7.96 -7.14
N LEU A 60 -24.26 9.24 -7.47
CA LEU A 60 -22.94 9.75 -7.83
C LEU A 60 -22.21 10.30 -6.59
N GLU A 61 -21.38 9.46 -5.99
CA GLU A 61 -20.59 9.78 -4.80
C GLU A 61 -19.08 9.50 -5.02
N PRO A 62 -18.17 10.15 -4.25
CA PRO A 62 -16.75 9.82 -4.27
C PRO A 62 -16.50 8.32 -4.05
N GLY A 63 -15.68 7.72 -4.91
CA GLY A 63 -15.41 6.27 -4.96
C GLY A 63 -16.25 5.52 -6.00
N THR A 64 -17.26 6.16 -6.60
CA THR A 64 -18.04 5.57 -7.71
C THR A 64 -17.19 5.50 -8.97
N TYR A 65 -17.21 4.37 -9.67
CA TYR A 65 -16.62 4.26 -10.99
C TYR A 65 -17.65 4.54 -12.06
N VAL A 66 -17.28 5.38 -13.02
CA VAL A 66 -18.16 5.83 -14.08
C VAL A 66 -17.51 5.65 -15.44
N VAL A 67 -18.35 5.38 -16.45
CA VAL A 67 -18.01 5.62 -17.85
C VAL A 67 -18.77 6.86 -18.29
N LEU A 68 -18.06 7.78 -18.93
CA LEU A 68 -18.59 9.06 -19.32
C LEU A 68 -18.24 9.39 -20.76
N ARG A 69 -19.23 9.87 -21.53
CA ARG A 69 -19.07 10.30 -22.91
C ARG A 69 -19.47 11.76 -23.09
N GLY A 70 -18.51 12.68 -23.07
CA GLY A 70 -18.79 14.11 -23.18
C GLY A 70 -17.96 14.81 -24.25
N ARG A 71 -18.25 16.08 -24.51
CA ARG A 71 -17.43 16.94 -25.39
C ARG A 71 -16.20 17.41 -24.63
N SER A 72 -15.02 17.15 -25.18
CA SER A 72 -13.79 17.73 -24.65
C SER A 72 -13.71 19.22 -25.03
N GLY A 73 -13.21 20.03 -24.12
CA GLY A 73 -12.91 21.44 -24.35
C GLY A 73 -11.86 21.94 -23.37
N ILE A 74 -11.62 23.25 -23.41
CA ILE A 74 -10.77 23.94 -22.43
C ILE A 74 -11.66 24.89 -21.64
N ASP A 75 -11.57 24.79 -20.33
CA ASP A 75 -12.19 25.71 -19.41
C ASP A 75 -11.52 27.07 -19.52
N ARG A 76 -12.26 28.12 -19.88
CA ARG A 76 -11.67 29.46 -20.05
C ARG A 76 -11.26 30.10 -18.72
N PHE A 77 -11.83 29.65 -17.60
CA PHE A 77 -11.51 30.20 -16.30
C PHE A 77 -10.21 29.59 -15.75
N ASP A 78 -10.12 28.26 -15.79
CA ASP A 78 -8.98 27.52 -15.24
C ASP A 78 -7.86 27.28 -16.28
N SER A 79 -8.14 27.48 -17.59
CA SER A 79 -7.26 27.11 -18.71
C SER A 79 -6.88 25.62 -18.75
N GLU A 80 -7.74 24.77 -18.18
CA GLU A 80 -7.55 23.32 -18.09
C GLU A 80 -8.52 22.55 -19.00
N PRO A 81 -8.17 21.33 -19.44
CA PRO A 81 -9.11 20.47 -20.14
C PRO A 81 -10.32 20.12 -19.28
N VAL A 82 -11.51 20.23 -19.88
CA VAL A 82 -12.79 19.92 -19.23
C VAL A 82 -13.65 19.09 -20.16
N ILE A 83 -14.40 18.14 -19.58
CA ILE A 83 -15.40 17.39 -20.33
C ILE A 83 -16.79 17.92 -19.95
N LEU A 84 -17.58 18.28 -20.96
CA LEU A 84 -18.97 18.66 -20.81
C LEU A 84 -19.85 17.47 -21.19
N ALA A 85 -20.69 17.01 -20.26
CA ALA A 85 -21.58 15.87 -20.46
C ALA A 85 -23.00 16.14 -19.91
N GLY A 86 -24.00 15.51 -20.51
CA GLY A 86 -25.38 15.48 -19.98
C GLY A 86 -25.63 14.30 -19.03
N GLU A 87 -26.86 14.20 -18.52
CA GLU A 87 -27.28 13.10 -17.63
C GLU A 87 -27.22 11.73 -18.33
N ASP A 88 -27.66 11.66 -19.59
CA ASP A 88 -27.65 10.42 -20.39
C ASP A 88 -26.25 9.98 -20.85
N GLU A 89 -25.23 10.78 -20.54
CA GLU A 89 -23.85 10.59 -20.98
C GLU A 89 -22.93 10.07 -19.87
N ILE A 90 -23.47 9.82 -18.67
CA ILE A 90 -22.77 9.23 -17.54
C ILE A 90 -23.49 7.96 -17.08
N ALA A 91 -22.73 6.89 -16.86
CA ALA A 91 -23.26 5.64 -16.34
C ALA A 91 -22.30 5.04 -15.31
N PRO A 92 -22.81 4.36 -14.27
CA PRO A 92 -21.97 3.60 -13.37
C PRO A 92 -21.30 2.44 -14.13
N CYS A 93 -20.06 2.16 -13.76
CA CYS A 93 -19.23 1.13 -14.37
C CYS A 93 -18.65 0.24 -13.28
N GLN A 94 -18.63 -1.08 -13.52
CA GLN A 94 -17.86 -2.00 -12.69
C GLN A 94 -16.43 -2.06 -13.20
N VAL A 95 -15.47 -1.79 -12.31
CA VAL A 95 -14.06 -1.99 -12.63
C VAL A 95 -13.69 -3.44 -12.42
N GLU A 96 -13.03 -4.02 -13.42
CA GLU A 96 -12.30 -5.26 -13.24
C GLU A 96 -11.12 -5.02 -12.29
N CYS A 97 -11.38 -5.22 -11.00
CA CYS A 97 -10.33 -5.29 -10.00
C CYS A 97 -9.53 -6.57 -10.18
N ARG A 98 -8.22 -6.53 -9.90
CA ARG A 98 -7.40 -7.75 -9.85
C ARG A 98 -8.05 -8.78 -8.93
N GLN A 99 -8.28 -9.97 -9.45
CA GLN A 99 -8.84 -11.09 -8.72
C GLN A 99 -7.76 -12.10 -8.35
N ASP A 100 -7.91 -12.74 -7.19
CA ASP A 100 -7.16 -13.94 -6.83
C ASP A 100 -8.04 -15.16 -7.16
N LEU A 101 -7.70 -15.84 -8.25
CA LEU A 101 -8.44 -17.01 -8.74
C LEU A 101 -7.81 -18.35 -8.32
N HIS A 102 -6.69 -18.32 -7.59
CA HIS A 102 -5.98 -19.54 -7.24
C HIS A 102 -6.78 -20.33 -6.18
N PRO A 103 -6.88 -21.67 -6.27
CA PRO A 103 -7.64 -22.47 -5.31
C PRO A 103 -7.04 -22.41 -3.90
N GLU A 104 -5.71 -22.46 -3.81
CA GLU A 104 -4.98 -22.28 -2.56
C GLU A 104 -4.64 -20.81 -2.35
N LYS A 105 -5.13 -20.23 -1.26
CA LYS A 105 -5.00 -18.80 -0.99
C LYS A 105 -3.69 -18.47 -0.29
N ARG A 106 -3.01 -17.43 -0.79
CA ARG A 106 -1.79 -16.87 -0.21
C ARG A 106 -2.07 -16.23 1.15
N VAL A 107 -1.01 -16.15 1.97
CA VAL A 107 -0.94 -15.26 3.14
C VAL A 107 0.19 -14.27 2.91
N GLU A 108 -0.10 -12.98 3.04
CA GLU A 108 0.94 -11.95 3.04
C GLU A 108 1.60 -11.89 4.42
N LEU A 109 2.92 -11.98 4.45
CA LEU A 109 3.72 -12.04 5.69
C LEU A 109 4.59 -10.79 5.89
N HIS A 110 4.72 -9.93 4.86
CA HIS A 110 5.53 -8.73 4.89
C HIS A 110 4.78 -7.58 4.21
N LEU A 111 4.25 -6.64 5.00
CA LEU A 111 3.43 -5.54 4.50
C LEU A 111 3.56 -4.27 5.34
N HIS A 112 3.75 -3.16 4.64
CA HIS A 112 3.85 -1.82 5.20
C HIS A 112 2.54 -1.04 5.06
N THR A 113 2.18 -0.34 6.13
CA THR A 113 1.03 0.55 6.21
C THR A 113 1.50 1.99 6.25
N LYS A 114 0.57 2.95 6.22
CA LYS A 114 0.86 4.39 6.42
C LYS A 114 1.62 4.72 7.70
N MET A 115 1.71 3.81 8.66
CA MET A 115 2.51 4.00 9.88
C MET A 115 4.00 3.76 9.66
N SER A 116 4.39 3.09 8.56
CA SER A 116 5.77 3.11 8.07
C SER A 116 6.08 4.52 7.54
N GLN A 117 6.76 5.31 8.37
CA GLN A 117 6.90 6.76 8.19
C GLN A 117 7.50 7.14 6.84
N MET A 118 6.75 7.91 6.05
CA MET A 118 7.14 8.42 4.73
C MET A 118 7.48 7.34 3.69
N ASP A 119 7.07 6.10 3.93
CA ASP A 119 7.45 4.96 3.10
C ASP A 119 6.26 4.31 2.39
N SER A 120 5.15 4.06 3.11
CA SER A 120 3.95 3.44 2.53
C SER A 120 2.73 4.36 2.51
N VAL A 121 1.90 4.20 1.49
CA VAL A 121 0.62 4.91 1.31
C VAL A 121 -0.61 4.05 1.62
N LEU A 122 -0.41 2.78 1.98
CA LEU A 122 -1.49 1.79 2.15
C LEU A 122 -2.12 1.91 3.55
N SER A 123 -3.44 2.14 3.63
CA SER A 123 -4.14 2.06 4.92
C SER A 123 -4.44 0.61 5.31
N VAL A 124 -4.48 0.35 6.61
CA VAL A 124 -4.78 -0.97 7.16
C VAL A 124 -6.16 -1.44 6.72
N ALA A 125 -7.17 -0.58 6.78
CA ALA A 125 -8.51 -0.89 6.31
C ALA A 125 -8.54 -1.40 4.86
N LYS A 126 -7.80 -0.76 3.94
CA LYS A 126 -7.73 -1.19 2.53
C LYS A 126 -6.98 -2.51 2.38
N ALA A 127 -5.89 -2.71 3.12
CA ALA A 127 -5.13 -3.96 3.10
C ALA A 127 -5.98 -5.15 3.55
N VAL A 128 -6.68 -5.01 4.68
CA VAL A 128 -7.54 -6.06 5.25
C VAL A 128 -8.76 -6.32 4.37
N ALA A 129 -9.41 -5.29 3.85
CA ALA A 129 -10.52 -5.44 2.91
C ALA A 129 -10.08 -6.19 1.64
N ARG A 130 -8.89 -5.87 1.10
CA ARG A 130 -8.34 -6.57 -0.05
C ARG A 130 -8.04 -8.04 0.25
N ALA A 131 -7.42 -8.33 1.40
CA ALA A 131 -7.19 -9.71 1.83
C ALA A 131 -8.51 -10.50 1.91
N LYS A 132 -9.58 -9.87 2.41
CA LYS A 132 -10.93 -10.45 2.44
C LYS A 132 -11.48 -10.70 1.03
N GLU A 133 -11.40 -9.73 0.13
CA GLU A 133 -11.84 -9.84 -1.28
C GLU A 133 -11.14 -11.00 -2.01
N TRP A 134 -9.84 -11.18 -1.77
CA TRP A 134 -9.04 -12.27 -2.34
C TRP A 134 -9.20 -13.61 -1.61
N GLY A 135 -9.91 -13.64 -0.49
CA GLY A 135 -10.13 -14.85 0.30
C GLY A 135 -8.90 -15.30 1.09
N HIS A 136 -7.92 -14.42 1.33
CA HIS A 136 -6.72 -14.75 2.09
C HIS A 136 -7.09 -15.07 3.56
N PRO A 137 -6.62 -16.19 4.13
CA PRO A 137 -7.02 -16.61 5.47
C PRO A 137 -6.41 -15.73 6.57
N ALA A 138 -5.29 -15.07 6.27
CA ALA A 138 -4.59 -14.17 7.17
C ALA A 138 -3.80 -13.10 6.41
N ILE A 139 -3.42 -12.03 7.10
CA ILE A 139 -2.55 -10.96 6.61
C ILE A 139 -1.65 -10.46 7.74
N ALA A 140 -0.35 -10.31 7.48
CA ALA A 140 0.59 -9.70 8.41
C ALA A 140 0.68 -8.18 8.22
N ILE A 141 1.03 -7.49 9.30
CA ILE A 141 1.37 -6.07 9.31
C ILE A 141 2.72 -5.92 9.98
N THR A 142 3.70 -5.41 9.25
CA THR A 142 5.12 -5.39 9.63
C THR A 142 5.71 -4.01 9.33
N ASP A 143 5.17 -2.97 9.97
CA ASP A 143 5.64 -1.61 9.76
C ASP A 143 7.11 -1.41 10.19
N HIS A 144 7.80 -0.45 9.57
CA HIS A 144 9.19 -0.13 9.85
C HIS A 144 9.38 0.43 11.26
N GLY A 145 10.04 -0.35 12.12
CA GLY A 145 10.43 0.08 13.47
C GLY A 145 9.28 0.30 14.45
N VAL A 146 8.01 0.29 14.01
CA VAL A 146 6.85 0.68 14.81
C VAL A 146 5.71 -0.33 14.72
N VAL A 147 4.77 -0.23 15.67
CA VAL A 147 3.56 -1.08 15.76
C VAL A 147 2.28 -0.26 15.94
N GLN A 148 2.30 0.99 15.48
CA GLN A 148 1.22 1.97 15.68
C GLN A 148 -0.07 1.61 14.94
N SER A 149 0.02 0.77 13.90
CA SER A 149 -1.11 0.28 13.11
C SER A 149 -1.94 -0.79 13.83
N PHE A 150 -1.44 -1.37 14.93
CA PHE A 150 -2.07 -2.53 15.59
C PHE A 150 -3.51 -2.28 16.08
N PRO A 151 -3.87 -1.12 16.67
CA PRO A 151 -5.25 -0.87 17.08
C PRO A 151 -6.23 -0.86 15.91
N GLU A 152 -5.88 -0.19 14.80
CA GLU A 152 -6.71 -0.17 13.59
C GLU A 152 -6.81 -1.58 12.99
N ALA A 153 -5.69 -2.31 12.93
CA ALA A 153 -5.63 -3.66 12.42
C ALA A 153 -6.53 -4.63 13.18
N TYR A 154 -6.56 -4.53 14.52
CA TYR A 154 -7.44 -5.34 15.35
C TYR A 154 -8.92 -5.10 15.02
N LEU A 155 -9.31 -3.83 14.89
CA LEU A 155 -10.69 -3.46 14.57
C LEU A 155 -11.09 -3.91 13.17
N GLU A 156 -10.25 -3.65 12.17
CA GLU A 156 -10.53 -3.99 10.78
C GLU A 156 -10.48 -5.50 10.51
N GLY A 157 -9.54 -6.22 11.14
CA GLY A 157 -9.48 -7.68 11.10
C GLY A 157 -10.73 -8.32 11.67
N LYS A 158 -11.23 -7.82 12.82
CA LYS A 158 -12.49 -8.28 13.42
C LYS A 158 -13.71 -7.96 12.54
N LYS A 159 -13.76 -6.75 11.97
CA LYS A 159 -14.85 -6.30 11.10
C LYS A 159 -14.98 -7.16 9.84
N HIS A 160 -13.86 -7.52 9.20
CA HIS A 160 -13.86 -8.28 7.95
C HIS A 160 -13.74 -9.80 8.14
N GLY A 161 -13.48 -10.27 9.37
CA GLY A 161 -13.26 -11.67 9.67
C GLY A 161 -11.96 -12.23 9.07
N VAL A 162 -10.91 -11.41 9.00
CA VAL A 162 -9.58 -11.80 8.50
C VAL A 162 -8.62 -11.86 9.69
N LYS A 163 -7.83 -12.94 9.78
CA LYS A 163 -6.84 -13.08 10.85
C LYS A 163 -5.65 -12.15 10.60
N VAL A 164 -5.45 -11.18 11.48
CA VAL A 164 -4.26 -10.32 11.46
C VAL A 164 -3.10 -11.01 12.19
N ILE A 165 -1.93 -11.02 11.56
CA ILE A 165 -0.66 -11.41 12.16
C ILE A 165 0.08 -10.13 12.54
N TYR A 166 0.27 -9.92 13.83
CA TYR A 166 0.95 -8.73 14.34
C TYR A 166 2.46 -8.91 14.24
N GLY A 167 3.13 -8.02 13.53
CA GLY A 167 4.56 -8.07 13.33
C GLY A 167 5.23 -6.71 13.30
N LEU A 168 6.53 -6.73 13.05
CA LEU A 168 7.42 -5.59 13.02
C LEU A 168 8.51 -5.88 11.99
N GLU A 169 8.81 -4.92 11.13
CA GLU A 169 10.10 -4.95 10.44
C GLU A 169 11.10 -4.13 11.25
N GLY A 170 12.08 -4.83 11.82
CA GLY A 170 13.07 -4.26 12.72
C GLY A 170 14.40 -3.97 12.05
N TYR A 171 15.20 -3.12 12.68
CA TYR A 171 16.57 -2.81 12.25
C TYR A 171 17.59 -3.56 13.14
N LEU A 172 17.95 -4.77 12.73
CA LEU A 172 18.87 -5.66 13.44
C LEU A 172 20.32 -5.16 13.35
N VAL A 173 21.00 -5.08 14.49
CA VAL A 173 22.46 -4.85 14.60
C VAL A 173 23.09 -5.97 15.43
N GLU A 174 24.39 -6.23 15.31
CA GLU A 174 25.04 -7.22 16.18
C GLU A 174 25.12 -6.69 17.62
N ASP A 175 26.04 -5.74 17.85
CA ASP A 175 26.35 -5.24 19.19
C ASP A 175 26.42 -3.70 19.29
N ASP A 176 26.97 -3.00 18.29
CA ASP A 176 27.06 -1.53 18.28
C ASP A 176 25.95 -0.91 17.42
N ASP A 177 25.14 -0.04 18.01
CA ASP A 177 24.02 0.65 17.36
C ASP A 177 24.46 1.55 16.18
N LYS A 178 25.76 1.86 16.08
CA LYS A 178 26.38 2.60 14.95
C LYS A 178 26.70 1.72 13.75
N GLU A 179 26.66 0.39 13.91
CA GLU A 179 26.89 -0.53 12.81
C GLU A 179 25.82 -0.42 11.74
N ARG A 180 26.12 -1.04 10.60
CA ARG A 180 25.13 -1.24 9.56
C ARG A 180 24.05 -2.16 10.11
N ALA A 181 22.83 -1.64 10.18
CA ALA A 181 21.69 -2.47 10.49
C ALA A 181 21.15 -3.17 9.25
N TYR A 182 20.56 -4.32 9.47
CA TYR A 182 19.85 -5.12 8.49
C TYR A 182 18.37 -5.20 8.85
N HIS A 183 17.52 -5.38 7.86
CA HIS A 183 16.11 -5.62 8.12
C HIS A 183 15.88 -7.04 8.66
N VAL A 184 14.88 -7.18 9.54
CA VAL A 184 14.40 -8.47 10.05
C VAL A 184 12.88 -8.39 10.22
N VAL A 185 12.15 -9.38 9.73
CA VAL A 185 10.71 -9.47 9.99
C VAL A 185 10.47 -10.27 11.27
N ILE A 186 9.70 -9.71 12.20
CA ILE A 186 9.42 -10.32 13.49
C ILE A 186 7.90 -10.48 13.61
N LEU A 187 7.41 -11.72 13.65
CA LEU A 187 5.97 -12.02 13.76
C LEU A 187 5.64 -12.58 15.15
N ALA A 188 4.62 -12.03 15.82
CA ALA A 188 4.15 -12.56 17.10
C ALA A 188 3.25 -13.78 16.90
N LYS A 189 3.65 -14.93 17.47
CA LYS A 189 2.88 -16.18 17.46
C LYS A 189 1.74 -16.18 18.48
N ASN A 190 1.94 -15.50 19.61
CA ASN A 190 1.05 -15.56 20.77
C ASN A 190 1.15 -14.27 21.60
N LYS A 191 0.40 -14.20 22.71
CA LYS A 191 0.37 -13.02 23.61
C LYS A 191 1.74 -12.69 24.21
N GLN A 192 2.57 -13.70 24.50
CA GLN A 192 3.93 -13.49 24.99
C GLN A 192 4.79 -12.81 23.93
N GLY A 193 4.74 -13.30 22.68
CA GLY A 193 5.41 -12.67 21.55
C GLY A 193 4.94 -11.23 21.31
N LEU A 194 3.64 -10.96 21.44
CA LEU A 194 3.12 -9.59 21.32
C LEU A 194 3.66 -8.66 22.41
N ARG A 195 3.75 -9.15 23.66
CA ARG A 195 4.38 -8.41 24.75
C ARG A 195 5.86 -8.14 24.45
N HIS A 196 6.58 -9.15 23.97
CA HIS A 196 7.99 -9.02 23.58
C HIS A 196 8.17 -8.01 22.43
N LEU A 197 7.27 -7.95 21.44
CA LEU A 197 7.30 -6.90 20.42
C LEU A 197 7.22 -5.51 21.04
N TYR A 198 6.31 -5.27 21.99
CA TYR A 198 6.22 -3.97 22.66
C TYR A 198 7.48 -3.63 23.45
N GLU A 199 8.08 -4.60 24.14
CA GLU A 199 9.35 -4.43 24.84
C GLU A 199 10.49 -4.11 23.86
N ILE A 200 10.60 -4.85 22.75
CA ILE A 200 11.61 -4.62 21.69
C ILE A 200 11.46 -3.22 21.09
N VAL A 201 10.25 -2.80 20.73
CA VAL A 201 9.99 -1.46 20.17
C VAL A 201 10.33 -0.37 21.20
N THR A 202 10.04 -0.60 22.48
CA THR A 202 10.35 0.36 23.54
C THR A 202 11.86 0.50 23.71
N GLU A 203 12.58 -0.62 23.82
CA GLU A 203 14.04 -0.62 23.99
C GLU A 203 14.75 -0.03 22.76
N SER A 204 14.28 -0.31 21.55
CA SER A 204 14.84 0.21 20.31
C SER A 204 14.71 1.72 20.17
N HIS A 205 13.63 2.32 20.69
CA HIS A 205 13.44 3.78 20.70
C HIS A 205 14.09 4.48 21.87
N LEU A 206 14.22 3.83 23.04
CA LEU A 206 14.69 4.49 24.26
C LEU A 206 16.19 4.32 24.51
N LYS A 207 16.75 3.13 24.21
CA LYS A 207 18.14 2.79 24.56
C LYS A 207 19.03 2.60 23.35
N HIS A 208 18.48 2.08 22.26
CA HIS A 208 19.22 1.68 21.06
C HIS A 208 18.89 2.55 19.83
N PHE A 209 18.36 3.75 20.07
CA PHE A 209 18.07 4.66 18.98
C PHE A 209 19.36 5.31 18.47
N TYR A 210 19.60 5.20 17.17
CA TYR A 210 20.66 5.95 16.49
C TYR A 210 20.06 6.86 15.43
N ARG A 211 20.00 6.40 14.17
CA ARG A 211 19.25 7.07 13.08
C ARG A 211 17.85 6.51 12.90
N THR A 212 17.65 5.29 13.37
CA THR A 212 16.43 4.51 13.37
C THR A 212 16.41 3.68 14.65
N PRO A 213 15.25 3.18 15.10
CA PRO A 213 15.17 2.32 16.29
C PRO A 213 15.86 0.97 16.05
N ARG A 214 17.11 0.79 16.53
CA ARG A 214 17.89 -0.42 16.31
C ARG A 214 17.57 -1.50 17.34
N ILE A 215 17.76 -2.76 16.94
CA ILE A 215 17.52 -3.93 17.78
C ILE A 215 18.82 -4.73 17.83
N PRO A 216 19.58 -4.70 18.94
CA PRO A 216 20.72 -5.58 19.11
C PRO A 216 20.30 -7.05 19.04
N ARG A 217 21.09 -7.88 18.36
CA ARG A 217 20.79 -9.32 18.19
C ARG A 217 20.58 -10.02 19.52
N ARG A 218 21.38 -9.65 20.54
CA ARG A 218 21.22 -10.18 21.91
C ARG A 218 19.84 -9.91 22.51
N LEU A 219 19.30 -8.70 22.34
CA LEU A 219 17.98 -8.32 22.84
C LEU A 219 16.89 -9.14 22.13
N LEU A 220 17.02 -9.30 20.82
CA LEU A 220 16.07 -10.11 20.04
C LEU A 220 16.11 -11.59 20.44
N GLN A 221 17.29 -12.13 20.75
CA GLN A 221 17.45 -13.50 21.26
C GLN A 221 16.84 -13.67 22.66
N GLU A 222 17.10 -12.74 23.58
CA GLU A 222 16.52 -12.73 24.93
C GLU A 222 14.98 -12.71 24.89
N LYS A 223 14.40 -12.04 23.90
CA LYS A 223 12.95 -11.88 23.71
C LYS A 223 12.36 -12.82 22.66
N ARG A 224 13.10 -13.83 22.19
CA ARG A 224 12.70 -14.69 21.07
C ARG A 224 11.46 -15.55 21.34
N GLU A 225 11.17 -15.86 22.60
CA GLU A 225 10.00 -16.67 22.95
C GLU A 225 8.71 -16.04 22.40
N GLY A 226 7.91 -16.84 21.70
CA GLY A 226 6.66 -16.38 21.11
C GLY A 226 6.82 -15.61 19.79
N LEU A 227 8.03 -15.46 19.24
CA LEU A 227 8.30 -14.79 17.96
C LEU A 227 8.67 -15.78 16.83
N LEU A 228 8.46 -15.37 15.58
CA LEU A 228 9.04 -15.96 14.38
C LEU A 228 9.85 -14.90 13.64
N LEU A 229 11.07 -15.25 13.23
CA LEU A 229 11.99 -14.36 12.53
C LEU A 229 12.09 -14.71 11.04
N GLY A 230 11.85 -13.73 10.18
CA GLY A 230 12.03 -13.79 8.74
C GLY A 230 13.30 -13.03 8.32
N SER A 231 13.95 -13.49 7.26
CA SER A 231 15.20 -12.89 6.75
C SER A 231 15.03 -11.52 6.09
N ALA A 232 13.79 -11.02 5.96
CA ALA A 232 13.41 -9.75 5.34
C ALA A 232 13.77 -9.62 3.85
N CYS A 233 13.76 -8.38 3.37
CA CYS A 233 13.93 -8.01 1.96
C CYS A 233 15.42 -7.97 1.53
N GLU A 234 15.72 -7.21 0.48
CA GLU A 234 17.08 -6.99 0.00
C GLU A 234 17.98 -6.31 1.03
N ALA A 235 17.41 -5.51 1.95
CA ALA A 235 18.13 -4.91 3.06
C ALA A 235 18.37 -5.89 4.23
N GLY A 236 17.87 -7.12 4.13
CA GLY A 236 18.11 -8.21 5.09
C GLY A 236 19.55 -8.70 5.07
N GLU A 237 19.99 -9.24 6.20
CA GLU A 237 21.39 -9.66 6.41
C GLU A 237 21.82 -10.75 5.42
N LEU A 238 20.94 -11.73 5.19
CA LEU A 238 21.23 -12.87 4.32
C LEU A 238 21.39 -12.43 2.86
N VAL A 239 20.47 -11.61 2.35
CA VAL A 239 20.55 -11.11 0.95
C VAL A 239 21.79 -10.23 0.78
N GLN A 240 22.08 -9.36 1.74
CA GLN A 240 23.31 -8.54 1.70
C GLN A 240 24.60 -9.37 1.77
N ALA A 241 24.58 -10.54 2.43
CA ALA A 241 25.71 -11.47 2.40
C ALA A 241 25.85 -12.15 1.03
N ILE A 242 24.74 -12.55 0.41
CA ILE A 242 24.73 -13.12 -0.95
C ILE A 242 25.31 -12.12 -1.96
N LEU A 243 24.84 -10.86 -1.93
CA LEU A 243 25.32 -9.80 -2.84
C LEU A 243 26.81 -9.48 -2.67
N ARG A 244 27.37 -9.75 -1.48
CA ARG A 244 28.81 -9.59 -1.20
C ARG A 244 29.65 -10.80 -1.62
N GLY A 245 29.03 -11.88 -2.12
CA GLY A 245 29.74 -13.10 -2.50
C GLY A 245 30.33 -13.85 -1.29
N GLU A 246 29.68 -13.76 -0.14
CA GLU A 246 30.12 -14.46 1.08
C GLU A 246 30.05 -15.98 0.92
N SER A 247 30.86 -16.71 1.70
CA SER A 247 30.93 -18.18 1.58
C SER A 247 29.63 -18.87 1.97
N GLN A 248 29.37 -20.03 1.37
CA GLN A 248 28.20 -20.88 1.68
C GLN A 248 28.07 -21.16 3.18
N GLU A 249 29.18 -21.46 3.87
CA GLU A 249 29.21 -21.70 5.32
C GLU A 249 28.70 -20.48 6.12
N LYS A 250 29.09 -19.27 5.70
CA LYS A 250 28.63 -18.03 6.35
C LYS A 250 27.16 -17.77 6.06
N LEU A 251 26.70 -18.04 4.84
CA LEU A 251 25.29 -17.92 4.47
C LEU A 251 24.43 -18.88 5.30
N GLU A 252 24.84 -20.13 5.46
CA GLU A 252 24.16 -21.13 6.30
C GLU A 252 24.12 -20.70 7.77
N ARG A 253 25.23 -20.16 8.28
CA ARG A 253 25.26 -19.62 9.65
C ARG A 253 24.28 -18.46 9.82
N ILE A 254 24.23 -17.52 8.90
CA ILE A 254 23.27 -16.39 8.94
C ILE A 254 21.84 -16.93 8.85
N ALA A 255 21.57 -17.80 7.88
CA ALA A 255 20.24 -18.39 7.66
C ALA A 255 19.73 -19.16 8.90
N SER A 256 20.61 -19.83 9.65
CA SER A 256 20.25 -20.58 10.86
C SER A 256 19.66 -19.73 11.99
N PHE A 257 19.83 -18.41 11.93
CA PHE A 257 19.23 -17.49 12.89
C PHE A 257 17.72 -17.28 12.65
N TYR A 258 17.24 -17.49 11.43
CA TYR A 258 15.87 -17.19 11.03
C TYR A 258 14.99 -18.45 11.06
N ASP A 259 13.70 -18.28 11.36
CA ASP A 259 12.73 -19.38 11.37
C ASP A 259 12.17 -19.65 9.96
N TYR A 260 12.20 -18.64 9.09
CA TYR A 260 11.87 -18.75 7.68
C TYR A 260 12.70 -17.76 6.84
N ILE A 261 12.89 -18.10 5.57
CA ILE A 261 13.64 -17.28 4.62
C ILE A 261 12.64 -16.61 3.67
N GLU A 262 12.80 -15.31 3.49
CA GLU A 262 11.98 -14.51 2.60
C GLU A 262 12.64 -14.39 1.22
N ILE A 263 11.85 -14.64 0.19
CA ILE A 263 12.25 -14.49 -1.20
C ILE A 263 11.22 -13.57 -1.85
N GLN A 264 11.64 -12.37 -2.22
CA GLN A 264 10.77 -11.40 -2.86
C GLN A 264 10.68 -11.64 -4.37
N PRO A 265 9.56 -11.26 -5.02
CA PRO A 265 9.48 -11.22 -6.47
C PRO A 265 10.63 -10.41 -7.08
N LEU A 266 11.13 -10.86 -8.24
CA LEU A 266 12.29 -10.24 -8.90
C LEU A 266 12.10 -8.73 -9.15
N ASP A 267 10.88 -8.30 -9.46
CA ASP A 267 10.54 -6.89 -9.72
C ASP A 267 10.86 -5.97 -8.52
N ASN A 268 10.76 -6.45 -7.28
CA ASN A 268 11.11 -5.68 -6.09
C ASN A 268 12.61 -5.28 -6.09
N ASN A 269 13.44 -6.15 -6.66
CA ASN A 269 14.90 -6.01 -6.71
C ASN A 269 15.41 -5.40 -8.01
N ARG A 270 14.52 -4.95 -8.91
CA ARG A 270 14.90 -4.40 -10.22
C ARG A 270 15.85 -3.20 -10.12
N HIS A 271 15.79 -2.45 -9.03
CA HIS A 271 16.70 -1.34 -8.77
C HIS A 271 18.17 -1.80 -8.63
N LEU A 272 18.43 -3.03 -8.20
CA LEU A 272 19.79 -3.58 -8.08
C LEU A 272 20.45 -3.75 -9.46
N ILE A 273 19.68 -4.09 -10.49
CA ILE A 273 20.15 -4.13 -11.89
C ILE A 273 20.55 -2.71 -12.32
N SER A 274 19.70 -1.72 -12.05
CA SER A 274 19.98 -0.32 -12.42
C SER A 274 21.22 0.26 -11.72
N GLN A 275 21.56 -0.27 -10.54
CA GLN A 275 22.76 0.10 -9.77
C GLN A 275 24.00 -0.73 -10.16
N GLY A 276 23.87 -1.71 -11.05
CA GLY A 276 24.96 -2.61 -11.45
C GLY A 276 25.39 -3.60 -10.37
N ALA A 277 24.57 -3.80 -9.34
CA ALA A 277 24.86 -4.74 -8.24
C ALA A 277 24.63 -6.21 -8.65
N VAL A 278 23.78 -6.45 -9.63
CA VAL A 278 23.47 -7.77 -10.21
C VAL A 278 23.29 -7.65 -11.72
N SER A 279 23.51 -8.74 -12.47
CA SER A 279 23.21 -8.81 -13.90
C SER A 279 21.72 -9.03 -14.16
N ASP A 280 21.26 -8.61 -15.35
CA ASP A 280 19.93 -8.91 -15.90
C ASP A 280 19.80 -10.39 -16.31
#